data_AF-A0A7S2IU79-F1
#
_entry.id   AF-A0A7S2IU79-F1
#
_cell.length_a   1.000
_cell.length_b   1.000
_cell.length_c   1.000
_cell.angle_alpha   90.00
_cell.angle_beta   90.00
_cell.angle_gamma   90.00
#
_symmetry.space_group_name_H-M   'P 1'
#
loop_
_entity.id
_entity.type
_entity.pdbx_description
1 polymer ?
#
loop_
_entity_poly.entity_id
_entity_poly.type
_entity_poly.pdbx_seq_one_letter_code
_entity_poly.pdbx_strand_id
1 'polypeptide(L)'
;DKRLSDADFPTIEEGVKALCKEDTEFQRLVISREEALELFADNPFKVDLIERKVAPGSLTTAYRCGQLVDLCRGPHLPSTGRVKAFKVTKNSSAYWLASA
;
A
#
# COMPACT_ATOMS: atom_id res chain seq x y z
N ASP A 1 -19.98 -5.40 -1.67
CA ASP A 1 -19.94 -4.42 -0.56
C ASP A 1 -20.15 -5.07 0.79
N LYS A 2 -19.08 -5.25 1.56
CA LYS A 2 -19.14 -5.63 2.98
C LYS A 2 -18.64 -4.44 3.79
N ARG A 3 -19.47 -3.92 4.69
CA ARG A 3 -19.04 -2.89 5.64
C ARG A 3 -18.16 -3.54 6.69
N LEU A 4 -16.96 -3.02 6.90
CA LEU A 4 -16.05 -3.49 7.94
C LEU A 4 -16.68 -3.24 9.31
N SER A 5 -16.55 -4.20 10.22
CA SER A 5 -17.01 -4.12 11.61
C SER A 5 -15.92 -4.62 12.56
N ASP A 6 -16.09 -4.41 13.87
CA ASP A 6 -15.15 -4.86 14.89
C ASP A 6 -14.92 -6.39 14.85
N ALA A 7 -15.90 -7.14 14.36
CA ALA A 7 -15.79 -8.59 14.16
C ALA A 7 -14.76 -8.99 13.08
N ASP A 8 -14.39 -8.08 12.18
CA ASP A 8 -13.41 -8.33 11.12
C ASP A 8 -11.97 -8.03 11.55
N PHE A 9 -11.78 -7.32 12.67
CA PHE A 9 -10.44 -6.90 13.13
C PHE A 9 -9.52 -8.09 13.45
N PRO A 10 -9.97 -9.16 14.13
CA PRO A 10 -9.12 -10.32 14.39
C PRO A 10 -8.56 -10.95 13.11
N THR A 11 -9.39 -11.07 12.07
CA THR A 11 -8.98 -11.64 10.77
C THR A 11 -7.88 -10.81 10.11
N ILE A 12 -7.98 -9.47 10.18
CA ILE A 12 -6.95 -8.56 9.65
C ILE A 12 -5.65 -8.72 10.44
N GLU A 13 -5.74 -8.72 11.77
CA GLU A 13 -4.57 -8.85 12.65
C GLU A 13 -3.87 -10.20 12.47
N GLU A 14 -4.63 -11.28 12.28
CA GLU A 14 -4.10 -12.61 11.97
C GLU A 14 -3.39 -12.62 10.61
N GLY A 15 -3.97 -11.99 9.59
CA GLY A 15 -3.33 -11.84 8.28
C GLY A 15 -2.01 -11.07 8.35
N VAL A 16 -1.99 -9.95 9.07
CA VAL A 16 -0.75 -9.17 9.31
C VAL A 16 0.26 -10.01 10.08
N LYS A 17 -0.16 -10.74 11.11
CA LYS A 17 0.72 -11.62 11.89
C LYS A 17 1.32 -12.74 11.04
N ALA A 18 0.57 -13.31 10.11
CA ALA A 18 1.07 -14.30 9.16
C ALA A 18 2.14 -13.69 8.24
N LEU A 19 1.86 -12.53 7.64
CA LEU A 19 2.82 -11.81 6.78
C LEU A 19 4.10 -11.40 7.51
N CYS A 20 4.01 -11.02 8.79
CA CYS A 20 5.19 -10.71 9.61
C CYS A 20 6.02 -11.95 9.94
N LYS A 21 5.40 -13.14 10.02
CA LYS A 21 6.13 -14.40 10.25
C LYS A 21 6.90 -14.85 9.01
N GLU A 22 6.41 -14.52 7.82
CA GLU A 22 7.10 -14.82 6.56
C GLU A 22 8.41 -14.03 6.39
N ASP A 23 8.56 -12.91 7.11
CA ASP A 23 9.75 -12.04 7.08
C ASP A 23 10.15 -11.58 5.66
N THR A 24 9.15 -11.25 4.86
CA THR A 24 9.31 -10.79 3.48
C THR A 24 10.03 -9.44 3.42
N GLU A 25 11.02 -9.34 2.55
CA GLU A 25 11.80 -8.11 2.32
C GLU A 25 10.97 -7.04 1.58
N PHE A 26 11.16 -5.78 1.96
CA PHE A 26 10.64 -4.63 1.20
C PHE A 26 11.67 -4.18 0.16
N GLN A 27 11.40 -4.49 -1.11
CA GLN A 27 12.27 -4.13 -2.21
C GLN A 27 11.86 -2.78 -2.81
N ARG A 28 12.78 -1.81 -2.78
CA ARG A 28 12.56 -0.51 -3.42
C ARG A 28 12.74 -0.62 -4.93
N LEU A 29 11.74 -0.18 -5.67
CA LEU A 29 11.73 -0.09 -7.12
C LEU A 29 11.76 1.39 -7.52
N VAL A 30 12.56 1.71 -8.52
CA VAL A 30 12.55 3.02 -9.19
C VAL A 30 12.02 2.77 -10.59
N ILE A 31 10.86 3.35 -10.89
CA ILE A 31 10.11 3.10 -12.13
C ILE A 31 9.73 4.42 -12.77
N SER A 32 9.53 4.42 -14.08
CA SER A 32 9.01 5.59 -14.80
C SER A 32 7.56 5.88 -14.45
N ARG A 33 7.08 7.07 -14.82
CA ARG A 33 5.66 7.42 -14.71
C ARG A 33 4.81 6.43 -15.51
N GLU A 34 5.24 6.06 -16.71
CA GLU A 34 4.51 5.19 -17.63
C GLU A 34 4.42 3.76 -17.08
N GLU A 35 5.52 3.22 -16.58
CA GLU A 35 5.55 1.92 -15.90
C GLU A 35 4.65 1.90 -14.67
N ALA A 36 4.64 2.99 -13.89
CA ALA A 36 3.76 3.11 -12.74
C ALA A 36 2.27 3.14 -13.13
N LEU A 37 1.92 3.83 -14.22
CA LEU A 37 0.54 3.88 -14.72
C LEU A 37 0.07 2.51 -15.22
N GLU A 38 0.94 1.76 -15.87
CA GLU A 38 0.64 0.39 -16.30
C GLU A 38 0.49 -0.56 -15.10
N LEU A 39 1.43 -0.49 -14.13
CA LEU A 39 1.44 -1.35 -12.95
C LEU A 39 0.20 -1.15 -12.06
N PHE A 40 -0.35 0.07 -12.02
CA PHE A 40 -1.51 0.43 -11.20
C PHE A 40 -2.77 0.71 -12.02
N ALA A 41 -2.84 0.25 -13.27
CA ALA A 41 -3.95 0.53 -14.19
C ALA A 41 -5.32 0.07 -13.67
N ASP A 42 -5.35 -0.94 -12.80
CA ASP A 42 -6.55 -1.48 -12.16
C ASP A 42 -7.04 -0.65 -10.96
N ASN A 43 -6.21 0.27 -10.45
CA ASN A 43 -6.51 1.08 -9.28
C ASN A 43 -6.69 2.55 -9.65
N PRO A 44 -7.95 3.02 -9.83
CA PRO A 44 -8.23 4.38 -10.31
C PRO A 44 -7.68 5.47 -9.37
N PHE A 45 -7.60 5.19 -8.06
CA PHE A 45 -7.07 6.13 -7.07
C PHE A 45 -5.55 6.29 -7.19
N LYS A 46 -4.83 5.20 -7.48
CA LYS A 46 -3.37 5.27 -7.69
C LYS A 46 -3.04 5.93 -9.03
N VAL A 47 -3.81 5.64 -10.08
CA VAL A 47 -3.68 6.31 -11.38
C VAL A 47 -3.83 7.82 -11.22
N ASP A 48 -4.92 8.29 -10.61
CA ASP A 48 -5.15 9.73 -10.36
C ASP A 48 -4.01 10.37 -9.55
N LEU A 49 -3.48 9.66 -8.54
CA LEU A 49 -2.33 10.13 -7.77
C LEU A 49 -1.05 10.26 -8.61
N ILE A 50 -0.76 9.27 -9.45
CA ILE A 50 0.43 9.27 -10.32
C ILE A 50 0.32 10.41 -11.32
N GLU A 51 -0.85 10.56 -11.96
CA GLU A 51 -1.07 11.59 -12.97
C GLU A 51 -0.87 13.01 -12.43
N ARG A 52 -1.34 13.25 -11.19
CA ARG A 52 -1.24 14.54 -10.51
C ARG A 52 0.14 14.83 -9.93
N LYS A 53 0.83 13.82 -9.39
CA LYS A 53 2.00 14.04 -8.52
C LYS A 53 3.34 13.66 -9.15
N VAL A 54 3.36 12.84 -10.20
CA VAL A 54 4.59 12.42 -10.88
C VAL A 54 4.68 13.18 -12.18
N ALA A 55 5.69 14.00 -12.42
CA ALA A 55 5.78 14.76 -13.67
C ALA A 55 6.03 13.83 -14.88
N PRO A 56 5.57 14.17 -16.09
CA PRO A 56 5.92 13.42 -17.31
C PRO A 56 7.44 13.28 -17.47
N GLY A 57 7.92 12.08 -17.80
CA GLY A 57 9.35 11.79 -17.94
C GLY A 57 10.14 11.75 -16.62
N SER A 58 9.47 11.90 -15.46
CA SER A 58 10.11 11.74 -14.15
C SER A 58 10.00 10.31 -13.62
N LEU A 59 10.95 9.93 -12.77
CA LEU A 59 10.94 8.65 -12.08
C LEU A 59 10.17 8.78 -10.76
N THR A 60 9.48 7.71 -10.40
CA THR A 60 8.83 7.53 -9.10
C THR A 60 9.33 6.26 -8.43
N THR A 61 8.96 6.09 -7.16
CA THR A 61 9.36 4.93 -6.38
C THR A 61 8.14 4.11 -5.96
N ALA A 62 8.32 2.80 -5.98
CA ALA A 62 7.39 1.84 -5.45
C ALA A 62 8.13 0.86 -4.53
N TYR A 63 7.40 0.17 -3.67
CA TYR A 63 7.94 -0.87 -2.81
C TYR A 63 7.21 -2.18 -3.09
N ARG A 64 7.97 -3.23 -3.36
CA ARG A 64 7.47 -4.59 -3.48
C ARG A 64 7.64 -5.31 -2.15
N CYS A 65 6.57 -5.95 -1.71
CA CYS A 65 6.51 -6.84 -0.56
C CYS A 65 5.87 -8.16 -1.00
N GLY A 66 6.68 -9.11 -1.44
CA GLY A 66 6.20 -10.38 -2.00
C GLY A 66 5.44 -10.17 -3.30
N GLN A 67 4.14 -10.45 -3.29
CA GLN A 67 3.25 -10.25 -4.43
C GLN A 67 2.65 -8.84 -4.50
N LEU A 68 2.69 -8.10 -3.40
CA LEU A 68 2.15 -6.74 -3.34
C LEU A 68 3.19 -5.74 -3.85
N VAL A 69 2.79 -4.82 -4.71
CA VAL A 69 3.59 -3.63 -5.05
C VAL A 69 2.77 -2.39 -4.70
N ASP A 70 3.38 -1.43 -4.03
CA ASP A 70 2.71 -0.19 -3.60
C ASP A 70 3.53 1.06 -3.90
N LEU A 71 2.85 2.15 -4.26
CA LEU A 71 3.45 3.43 -4.61
C LEU A 71 3.81 4.19 -3.32
N CYS A 72 5.09 4.42 -3.07
CA CYS A 72 5.52 5.13 -1.88
C CYS A 72 6.91 5.74 -2.07
N ARG A 73 7.15 6.91 -1.45
CA ARG A 73 8.47 7.55 -1.40
C ARG A 73 9.42 6.87 -0.40
N GLY A 74 8.87 6.23 0.64
CA GLY A 74 9.61 5.60 1.72
C GLY A 74 10.33 6.60 2.65
N PRO A 75 11.32 6.12 3.44
CA PRO A 75 11.83 4.75 3.49
C PRO A 75 10.86 3.76 4.18
N HIS A 76 10.94 2.48 3.80
CA HIS A 76 10.28 1.37 4.49
C HIS A 76 11.24 0.67 5.46
N LEU A 77 10.68 -0.16 6.34
CA LEU A 77 11.46 -1.15 7.09
C LEU A 77 12.16 -2.12 6.11
N PRO A 78 13.28 -2.75 6.48
CA PRO A 78 13.91 -3.76 5.63
C PRO A 78 13.05 -5.00 5.34
N SER A 79 12.27 -5.47 6.33
CA SER A 79 11.41 -6.65 6.17
C SER A 79 10.17 -6.58 7.06
N THR A 80 9.13 -7.35 6.71
CA THR A 80 7.89 -7.44 7.48
C THR A 80 8.12 -8.03 8.88
N GLY A 81 9.11 -8.89 9.06
CA GLY A 81 9.40 -9.51 10.36
C GLY A 81 9.92 -8.55 11.43
N ARG A 82 10.26 -7.31 11.05
CA ARG A 82 10.55 -6.24 12.02
C ARG A 82 9.30 -5.69 12.70
N VAL A 83 8.11 -5.90 12.15
CA VAL A 83 6.85 -5.51 12.78
C VAL A 83 6.50 -6.54 13.87
N LYS A 84 6.62 -6.14 15.14
CA LYS A 84 6.39 -7.04 16.29
C LYS A 84 4.99 -6.95 16.89
N ALA A 85 4.35 -5.80 16.78
CA ALA A 85 3.03 -5.55 17.33
C ALA A 85 2.21 -4.70 16.35
N PHE A 86 0.99 -5.13 16.08
CA PHE A 86 0.01 -4.45 15.24
C PHE A 86 -1.37 -4.67 15.86
N LYS A 87 -2.21 -3.63 15.84
CA LYS A 87 -3.59 -3.69 16.35
C LYS A 87 -4.49 -2.74 15.57
N VAL A 88 -5.67 -3.22 15.19
CA VAL A 88 -6.74 -2.39 14.61
C VAL A 88 -7.54 -1.77 15.76
N THR A 89 -7.72 -0.45 15.73
CA THR A 89 -8.35 0.29 16.84
C THR A 89 -9.81 0.67 16.57
N LYS A 90 -10.08 1.21 15.37
CA LYS A 90 -11.40 1.66 14.93
C LYS A 90 -11.42 1.74 13.41
N ASN A 91 -12.62 1.77 12.83
CA ASN A 91 -12.83 2.10 11.43
C ASN A 91 -13.74 3.33 11.27
N SER A 92 -13.55 4.07 10.18
CA SER A 92 -14.37 5.21 9.79
C SER A 92 -14.38 5.33 8.26
N SER A 93 -15.20 6.24 7.71
CA SER A 93 -15.20 6.58 6.29
C SER A 93 -14.49 7.90 6.04
N ALA A 94 -13.89 8.03 4.86
CA ALA A 94 -13.32 9.27 4.36
C ALA A 94 -13.63 9.40 2.86
N TYR A 95 -13.85 10.62 2.41
CA TYR A 95 -14.06 10.91 1.00
C TYR A 95 -12.73 11.07 0.26
N TRP A 96 -12.70 10.66 -1.01
CA TRP A 96 -11.54 10.88 -1.87
C TRP A 96 -11.23 12.37 -2.00
N LEU A 97 -9.96 12.75 -1.81
CA LEU A 97 -9.50 14.15 -1.83
C LEU A 97 -10.25 15.10 -0.88
N ALA A 98 -10.90 14.56 0.16
CA ALA A 98 -11.79 15.32 1.04
C ALA A 98 -12.93 16.07 0.31
N SER A 99 -13.31 15.58 -0.88
CA SER A 99 -14.46 16.10 -1.61
C SER A 99 -15.72 15.36 -1.17
N ALA A 100 -16.58 16.05 -0.42
CA ALA A 100 -17.89 15.53 0.00
C ALA A 100 -18.84 15.34 -1.19
#